data_AF-A0A356NC28-F1
#
_entry.id   AF-A0A356NC28-F1
#
_cell.length_a   1.000
_cell.length_b   1.000
_cell.length_c   1.000
_cell.angle_alpha   90.00
_cell.angle_beta   90.00
_cell.angle_gamma   90.00
#
_symmetry.space_group_name_H-M   'P 1'
#
loop_
_entity.id
_entity.type
_entity.pdbx_description
1 polymer ?
#
loop_
_entity_poly.entity_id
_entity_poly.type
_entity_poly.pdbx_seq_one_letter_code
_entity_poly.pdbx_strand_id
1 'polypeptide(L)'
;MRAVSRLSPGRAGVAFSWTPARPSKLKTNNLAKAQGILKLYDAMKEQVISLTHSRYAIPALDWIFRWPIFKSTDFVKQTGIPAPTARRILKCLRDSKICTTMMAARGRRAALLVFPQLLAITEENRML
;
A
#
# COMPACT_ATOMS: atom_id res chain seq x y z
N MET A 1 -6.20 -14.51 41.99
CA MET A 1 -7.36 -13.63 42.34
C MET A 1 -7.23 -12.29 41.62
N ARG A 2 -8.05 -12.05 40.60
CA ARG A 2 -8.66 -10.76 40.26
C ARG A 2 -9.65 -10.98 39.11
N ALA A 3 -10.93 -10.92 39.47
CA ALA A 3 -12.06 -10.83 38.55
C ALA A 3 -12.26 -9.38 38.13
N VAL A 4 -12.92 -9.19 36.98
CA VAL A 4 -13.68 -8.02 36.45
C VAL A 4 -13.66 -8.22 34.92
N SER A 5 -14.77 -8.22 34.17
CA SER A 5 -16.15 -7.84 34.43
C SER A 5 -17.07 -8.53 33.42
N ARG A 6 -18.29 -8.77 33.90
CA ARG A 6 -19.45 -9.28 33.21
C ARG A 6 -19.95 -8.23 32.20
N LEU A 7 -20.06 -8.58 30.92
CA LEU A 7 -20.95 -7.89 29.98
C LEU A 7 -22.18 -8.80 29.79
N SER A 8 -23.34 -8.32 30.26
CA SER A 8 -24.63 -9.01 30.10
C SER A 8 -25.05 -9.04 28.62
N PRO A 9 -25.54 -10.17 28.08
CA PRO A 9 -26.09 -10.20 26.74
C PRO A 9 -27.54 -9.70 26.75
N GLY A 10 -27.76 -8.51 26.17
CA GLY A 10 -29.08 -7.98 25.86
C GLY A 10 -29.43 -8.16 24.39
N ARG A 11 -30.37 -9.08 24.14
CA ARG A 11 -31.32 -9.22 23.01
C ARG A 11 -30.81 -9.21 21.54
N ALA A 12 -30.98 -10.39 20.95
CA ALA A 12 -31.53 -10.69 19.61
C ALA A 12 -30.69 -10.47 18.33
N GLY A 13 -30.35 -11.62 17.70
CA GLY A 13 -30.31 -11.81 16.24
C GLY A 13 -29.04 -11.36 15.52
N VAL A 14 -28.00 -12.20 15.39
CA VAL A 14 -27.69 -13.18 14.33
C VAL A 14 -26.39 -13.86 14.77
N ALA A 15 -26.34 -15.19 14.85
CA ALA A 15 -25.10 -15.90 15.20
C ALA A 15 -24.10 -15.82 14.03
N PHE A 16 -23.36 -14.72 13.92
CA PHE A 16 -22.15 -14.68 13.10
C PHE A 16 -21.11 -15.53 13.80
N SER A 17 -21.00 -16.81 13.40
CA SER A 17 -19.95 -17.70 13.90
C SER A 17 -18.61 -17.17 13.41
N TRP A 18 -17.95 -16.32 14.21
CA TRP A 18 -16.55 -15.98 14.01
C TRP A 18 -15.74 -17.22 14.42
N THR A 19 -15.52 -18.12 13.47
CA THR A 19 -14.54 -19.18 13.65
C THR A 19 -13.16 -18.53 13.51
N PRO A 20 -12.34 -18.42 14.57
CA PRO A 20 -11.00 -17.88 14.43
C PRO A 20 -10.21 -18.75 13.45
N ALA A 21 -9.74 -18.14 12.37
CA ALA A 21 -8.91 -18.83 11.40
C ALA A 21 -7.65 -19.39 12.10
N ARG A 22 -7.30 -20.65 11.79
CA ARG A 22 -6.30 -21.43 12.54
C ARG A 22 -4.94 -20.71 12.57
N PRO A 23 -4.40 -20.34 13.75
CA PRO A 23 -3.29 -19.38 13.87
C PRO A 23 -1.92 -19.87 13.37
N SER A 24 -1.71 -21.17 13.15
CA SER A 24 -0.38 -21.71 12.80
C SER A 24 0.04 -21.40 11.36
N LYS A 25 -0.86 -21.55 10.37
CA LYS A 25 -0.54 -21.27 8.95
C LYS A 25 -0.54 -19.76 8.62
N LEU A 26 -1.40 -18.98 9.28
CA LEU A 26 -1.48 -17.53 9.07
C LEU A 26 -0.27 -16.77 9.60
N LYS A 27 0.30 -17.20 10.74
CA LYS A 27 1.49 -16.54 11.34
C LYS A 27 2.71 -16.59 10.42
N THR A 28 3.01 -17.75 9.84
CA THR A 28 4.17 -17.92 8.96
C THR A 28 4.02 -17.14 7.65
N ASN A 29 2.80 -17.15 7.07
CA ASN A 29 2.53 -16.41 5.84
C ASN A 29 2.58 -14.88 6.09
N ASN A 30 1.97 -14.39 7.17
CA ASN A 30 2.02 -12.97 7.51
C ASN A 30 3.45 -12.49 7.82
N LEU A 31 4.27 -13.33 8.49
CA LEU A 31 5.67 -13.01 8.75
C LEU A 31 6.47 -12.93 7.44
N ALA A 32 6.32 -13.90 6.54
CA ALA A 32 6.98 -13.90 5.24
C ALA A 32 6.59 -12.67 4.40
N LYS A 33 5.30 -12.32 4.36
CA LYS A 33 4.81 -11.11 3.70
C LYS A 33 5.39 -9.84 4.30
N ALA A 34 5.39 -9.70 5.63
CA ALA A 34 5.97 -8.55 6.31
C ALA A 34 7.47 -8.39 6.00
N GLN A 35 8.22 -9.49 6.00
CA GLN A 35 9.63 -9.50 5.61
C GLN A 35 9.83 -9.13 4.14
N GLY A 36 8.97 -9.62 3.24
CA GLY A 36 8.98 -9.27 1.82
C GLY A 36 8.75 -7.77 1.61
N ILE A 37 7.73 -7.20 2.28
CA ILE A 37 7.42 -5.77 2.20
C ILE A 37 8.59 -4.93 2.72
N LEU A 38 9.22 -5.33 3.83
CA LEU A 38 10.37 -4.61 4.38
C LEU A 38 11.56 -4.63 3.41
N LYS A 39 11.90 -5.80 2.87
CA LYS A 39 12.97 -5.93 1.86
C LYS A 39 12.68 -5.09 0.61
N LEU A 40 11.44 -5.09 0.15
CA LEU A 40 11.01 -4.26 -0.98
C LEU A 40 11.17 -2.78 -0.66
N TYR A 41 10.76 -2.34 0.53
CA TYR A 41 10.92 -0.97 0.96
C TYR A 41 12.39 -0.55 0.99
N ASP A 42 13.27 -1.37 1.56
CA ASP A 42 14.71 -1.08 1.62
C ASP A 42 15.34 -0.94 0.23
N ALA A 43 15.07 -1.88 -0.68
CA ALA A 43 15.55 -1.80 -2.06
C ALA A 43 15.01 -0.56 -2.80
N MET A 44 13.73 -0.23 -2.60
CA MET A 44 13.11 0.92 -3.26
C MET A 44 13.63 2.26 -2.74
N LYS A 45 14.06 2.38 -1.47
CA LYS A 45 14.66 3.62 -0.96
C LYS A 45 15.84 4.06 -1.82
N GLU A 46 16.80 3.16 -2.03
CA GLU A 46 18.00 3.43 -2.81
C GLU A 46 17.65 3.76 -4.27
N GLN A 47 16.79 2.93 -4.88
CA GLN A 47 16.38 3.11 -6.27
C GLN A 47 15.65 4.44 -6.49
N VAL A 48 14.69 4.80 -5.63
CA VAL A 48 13.91 6.04 -5.77
C VAL A 48 14.75 7.29 -5.46
N ILE A 49 15.67 7.22 -4.49
CA ILE A 49 16.63 8.30 -4.25
C ILE A 49 17.48 8.54 -5.50
N SER A 50 18.04 7.47 -6.08
CA SER A 50 18.89 7.56 -7.26
C SER A 50 18.12 8.08 -8.48
N LEU A 51 16.93 7.52 -8.77
CA LEU A 51 16.14 7.91 -9.93
C LEU A 51 15.62 9.36 -9.87
N THR A 52 15.23 9.82 -8.68
CA THR A 52 14.57 11.12 -8.54
C THR A 52 15.54 12.24 -8.21
N HIS A 53 16.70 11.93 -7.61
CA HIS A 53 17.63 12.90 -7.02
C HIS A 53 16.90 13.98 -6.21
N SER A 54 15.87 13.59 -5.45
CA SER A 54 15.00 14.51 -4.72
C SER A 54 15.09 14.28 -3.23
N ARG A 55 15.15 15.36 -2.45
CA ARG A 55 14.94 15.31 -0.99
C ARG A 55 13.57 14.75 -0.60
N TYR A 56 12.62 14.72 -1.53
CA TYR A 56 11.27 14.18 -1.31
C TYR A 56 11.13 12.72 -1.78
N ALA A 57 12.24 12.04 -2.13
CA ALA A 57 12.24 10.65 -2.56
C ALA A 57 11.58 9.72 -1.53
N ILE A 58 12.02 9.79 -0.27
CA ILE A 58 11.50 8.95 0.82
C ILE A 58 10.03 9.29 1.15
N PRO A 59 9.63 10.57 1.35
CA PRO A 59 8.22 10.92 1.54
C PRO A 59 7.29 10.44 0.41
N ALA A 60 7.75 10.51 -0.84
CA ALA A 60 7.00 10.00 -1.98
C ALA A 60 6.86 8.46 -1.92
N LEU A 61 7.95 7.77 -1.56
CA LEU A 61 7.97 6.32 -1.42
C LEU A 61 7.01 5.85 -0.32
N ASP A 62 7.10 6.45 0.87
CA ASP A 62 6.23 6.16 2.01
C ASP A 62 4.75 6.29 1.65
N TRP A 63 4.42 7.35 0.90
CA TRP A 63 3.05 7.58 0.47
C TRP A 63 2.54 6.48 -0.46
N ILE A 64 3.36 6.02 -1.41
CA ILE A 64 2.97 4.97 -2.37
C ILE A 64 2.90 3.59 -1.69
N PHE A 65 3.75 3.32 -0.70
CA PHE A 65 3.65 2.11 0.11
C PHE A 65 2.34 2.07 0.92
N ARG A 66 1.86 3.24 1.38
CA ARG A 66 0.56 3.34 2.05
C ARG A 66 -0.62 3.24 1.07
N TRP A 67 -0.45 3.72 -0.15
CA TRP A 67 -1.50 3.76 -1.18
C TRP A 67 -1.01 3.13 -2.49
N PRO A 68 -0.93 1.78 -2.60
CA PRO A 68 -0.38 1.10 -3.77
C PRO A 68 -1.22 1.26 -5.04
N ILE A 69 -2.50 1.64 -4.92
CA ILE A 69 -3.40 1.94 -6.04
C ILE A 69 -3.92 3.36 -5.82
N PHE A 70 -3.64 4.27 -6.74
CA PHE A 70 -3.90 5.70 -6.55
C PHE A 70 -4.05 6.47 -7.85
N LYS A 71 -4.75 7.61 -7.82
CA LYS A 71 -4.74 8.55 -8.95
C LYS A 71 -3.53 9.46 -8.88
N SER A 72 -2.99 9.86 -10.03
CA SER A 72 -1.89 10.84 -10.07
C SER A 72 -2.22 12.15 -9.34
N THR A 73 -3.49 12.58 -9.35
CA THR A 73 -3.96 13.77 -8.64
C THR A 73 -3.88 13.62 -7.12
N ASP A 74 -4.11 12.42 -6.60
CA ASP A 74 -4.14 12.18 -5.16
C ASP A 74 -2.72 12.20 -4.61
N PHE A 75 -1.77 11.60 -5.34
CA PHE A 75 -0.34 11.70 -5.04
C PHE A 75 0.13 13.17 -4.94
N VAL A 76 -0.23 14.01 -5.92
CA VAL A 76 0.19 15.42 -5.93
C VAL A 76 -0.46 16.21 -4.80
N LYS A 77 -1.71 15.90 -4.41
CA LYS A 77 -2.46 16.65 -3.39
C LYS A 77 -2.15 16.22 -1.96
N GLN A 78 -1.86 14.93 -1.73
CA GLN A 78 -1.83 14.35 -0.39
C GLN A 78 -0.43 14.07 0.16
N THR A 79 0.62 14.17 -0.67
CA THR A 79 2.01 13.94 -0.23
C THR A 79 2.60 15.11 0.56
N GLY A 80 2.02 16.32 0.46
CA GLY A 80 2.62 17.54 1.01
C GLY A 80 3.87 18.02 0.27
N ILE A 81 4.24 17.35 -0.83
CA ILE A 81 5.37 17.72 -1.68
C ILE A 81 4.93 18.87 -2.63
N PRO A 82 5.79 19.88 -2.89
CA PRO A 82 5.48 20.91 -3.88
C PRO A 82 5.05 20.30 -5.22
N ALA A 83 3.92 20.78 -5.77
CA ALA A 83 3.26 20.14 -6.92
C ALA A 83 4.15 19.92 -8.17
N PRO A 84 5.07 20.84 -8.54
CA PRO A 84 6.02 20.57 -9.63
C PRO A 84 6.94 19.38 -9.32
N THR A 85 7.46 19.31 -8.09
CA THR A 85 8.34 18.24 -7.62
C THR A 85 7.62 16.90 -7.53
N ALA A 86 6.39 16.88 -7.00
CA ALA A 86 5.56 15.69 -6.93
C ALA A 86 5.29 15.12 -8.34
N ARG A 87 4.93 15.98 -9.31
CA ARG A 87 4.71 15.57 -10.70
C ARG A 87 5.98 15.01 -11.35
N ARG A 88 7.14 15.62 -11.10
CA ARG A 88 8.44 15.13 -11.59
C ARG A 88 8.77 13.75 -11.02
N ILE A 89 8.65 13.58 -9.70
CA ILE A 89 8.88 12.28 -9.04
C ILE A 89 7.96 11.23 -9.64
N LEU A 90 6.66 11.52 -9.75
CA LEU A 90 5.69 10.58 -10.30
C LEU A 90 5.99 10.22 -11.77
N LYS A 91 6.55 11.15 -12.55
CA LYS A 91 7.05 10.84 -13.90
C LYS A 91 8.24 9.87 -13.84
N CYS A 92 9.25 10.13 -13.02
CA CYS A 92 10.39 9.23 -12.83
C CYS A 92 9.96 7.81 -12.44
N LEU A 93 9.01 7.68 -11.50
CA LEU A 93 8.48 6.38 -11.06
C LEU A 93 7.72 5.63 -12.16
N ARG A 94 7.02 6.36 -13.04
CA ARG A 94 6.33 5.75 -14.19
C ARG A 94 7.28 5.33 -15.30
N ASP A 95 8.22 6.20 -15.62
CA ASP A 95 9.19 5.97 -16.69
C ASP A 95 10.11 4.78 -16.34
N SER A 96 10.44 4.60 -15.05
CA SER A 96 11.18 3.45 -14.50
C SER A 96 10.33 2.21 -14.22
N LYS A 97 9.03 2.22 -14.54
CA LYS A 97 8.08 1.12 -14.31
C LYS A 97 7.87 0.71 -12.84
N ILE A 98 8.35 1.50 -11.88
CA ILE A 98 8.02 1.31 -10.46
C ILE A 98 6.51 1.52 -10.24
N CYS A 99 5.92 2.53 -10.88
CA CYS A 99 4.47 2.68 -10.95
C CYS A 99 4.00 2.47 -12.38
N THR A 100 2.97 1.65 -12.59
CA THR A 100 2.39 1.42 -13.91
C THR A 100 0.98 1.99 -14.00
N THR A 101 0.51 2.23 -15.22
CA THR A 101 -0.85 2.72 -15.45
C THR A 101 -1.79 1.53 -15.55
N MET A 102 -2.70 1.39 -14.58
CA MET A 102 -3.73 0.35 -14.59
C MET A 102 -4.92 0.78 -15.47
N MET A 103 -5.28 2.07 -15.44
CA MET A 103 -6.25 2.66 -16.36
C MET A 103 -5.74 4.00 -16.87
N ALA A 104 -5.66 4.15 -18.20
CA ALA A 104 -5.25 5.40 -18.82
C ALA A 104 -6.25 6.52 -18.51
N ALA A 105 -5.75 7.76 -18.49
CA ALA A 105 -6.62 8.93 -18.35
C ALA A 105 -7.58 9.01 -19.54
N ARG A 106 -8.85 9.33 -19.28
CA ARG A 106 -9.87 9.57 -20.32
C ARG A 106 -10.69 10.81 -19.96
N GLY A 107 -10.56 11.87 -20.77
CA GLY A 107 -11.22 13.15 -20.52
C GLY A 107 -10.86 13.73 -19.14
N ARG A 108 -11.86 14.01 -18.31
CA ARG A 108 -11.68 14.54 -16.95
C ARG A 108 -11.21 13.50 -15.91
N ARG A 109 -11.16 12.21 -16.25
CA ARG A 109 -10.68 11.16 -15.33
C ARG A 109 -9.16 11.07 -15.35
N ALA A 110 -8.55 11.32 -14.20
CA ALA A 110 -7.12 11.11 -13.97
C ALA A 110 -6.74 9.63 -14.13
N ALA A 111 -5.52 9.37 -14.60
CA ALA A 111 -4.97 8.03 -14.71
C ALA A 111 -4.91 7.33 -13.33
N LEU A 112 -5.28 6.06 -13.31
CA LEU A 112 -5.15 5.20 -12.14
C LEU A 112 -3.82 4.45 -12.23
N LEU A 113 -2.98 4.66 -11.24
CA LEU A 113 -1.64 4.09 -11.14
C LEU A 113 -1.62 2.97 -10.10
N VAL A 114 -0.71 2.03 -10.30
CA VAL A 114 -0.49 0.90 -9.41
C VAL A 114 1.00 0.72 -9.14
N PHE A 115 1.35 0.32 -7.91
CA PHE A 115 2.66 -0.17 -7.53
C PHE A 115 2.66 -1.71 -7.51
N PRO A 116 2.98 -2.37 -8.63
CA PRO A 116 2.76 -3.80 -8.80
C PRO A 116 3.60 -4.68 -7.89
N GLN A 117 4.84 -4.26 -7.56
CA GLN A 117 5.73 -5.08 -6.72
C GLN A 117 5.18 -5.25 -5.30
N LEU A 118 4.55 -4.23 -4.73
CA LEU A 118 3.92 -4.34 -3.42
C LEU A 118 2.69 -5.25 -3.47
N LEU A 119 1.84 -5.10 -4.51
CA LEU A 119 0.68 -5.96 -4.69
C LEU A 119 1.06 -7.43 -4.88
N ALA A 120 2.16 -7.71 -5.58
CA ALA A 120 2.64 -9.07 -5.77
C ALA A 120 2.94 -9.78 -4.45
N ILE A 121 3.46 -9.06 -3.45
CA ILE A 121 3.77 -9.62 -2.11
C ILE A 121 2.48 -9.80 -1.29
N THR A 122 1.50 -8.90 -1.42
CA THR A 122 0.27 -8.97 -0.62
C THR A 122 -0.74 -9.96 -1.19
N GLU A 123 -0.82 -10.08 -2.51
CA GLU A 123 -1.85 -10.81 -3.27
C GLU A 123 -1.37 -12.16 -3.81
N GLU A 124 -0.26 -12.73 -3.32
CA GLU A 124 0.08 -14.14 -3.63
C GLU A 124 -1.18 -15.01 -3.38
N ASN A 125 -1.81 -15.43 -4.49
CA ASN A 125 -3.06 -16.20 -4.62
C ASN A 125 -4.36 -15.47 -5.06
N ARG A 126 -4.31 -14.26 -5.61
CA ARG A 126 -5.46 -13.66 -6.33
C ARG A 126 -5.00 -12.80 -7.51
N MET A 127 -4.63 -13.47 -8.61
CA MET A 127 -4.38 -12.76 -9.87
C MET A 127 -5.67 -12.09 -10.35
N LEU A 128 -5.52 -10.81 -10.75
CA LEU A 128 -6.35 -10.20 -11.80
C LEU A 128 -5.92 -10.76 -13.16
#